data_AF-W4FPP3-F1
#
_entry.id   AF-W4FPP3-F1
#
_cell.length_a   1.000
_cell.length_b   1.000
_cell.length_c   1.000
_cell.angle_alpha   90.00
_cell.angle_beta   90.00
_cell.angle_gamma   90.00
#
_symmetry.space_group_name_H-M   'P 1'
#
loop_
_entity.id
_entity.type
_entity.pdbx_description
1 polymer ?
#
loop_
_entity_poly.entity_id
_entity_poly.type
_entity_poly.pdbx_seq_one_letter_code
_entity_poly.pdbx_strand_id
1 'polypeptide(L)'
;MGGRLSFLRRKRAKQAATVPDAVPTVVEAPPPPPPEVFDSTTFWEALKGILRFRLPQGSDLVPIDKSTLHIHDATKLSDDELDDVKEVSKALGDRLTTKKEDAAMELFTYALSLLAIGNTVAACDEFVNVIATDPSFGRAYTNLAHTLLLDTQDDPATLERVVGYLESALKYDDMEIRENTILLAEVQSLLGNHAAALDVYGRLTDVEKEWENVFHMARCEWALGRFDKSIALLDTLQLDANDAMDPSMSNKRLVLADAEALFMRPHGGADVAAS
;
A
#
# COMPACT_ATOMS: atom_id res chain seq x y z
N MET A 1 10.25 9.79 -5.72
CA MET A 1 9.46 9.13 -6.79
C MET A 1 8.71 7.98 -6.15
N GLY A 2 7.48 8.26 -5.69
CA GLY A 2 6.68 7.34 -4.88
C GLY A 2 5.78 6.47 -5.76
N GLY A 3 6.19 5.21 -5.96
CA GLY A 3 5.32 4.16 -6.49
C GLY A 3 4.44 3.62 -5.37
N ARG A 4 3.20 4.09 -5.33
CA ARG A 4 2.12 3.69 -4.41
C ARG A 4 2.00 2.16 -4.35
N LEU A 5 2.14 1.58 -3.16
CA LEU A 5 2.09 0.13 -2.90
C LEU A 5 0.69 -0.50 -3.07
N SER A 6 -0.28 0.21 -3.63
CA SER A 6 -1.69 -0.19 -3.58
C SER A 6 -2.22 -1.03 -4.76
N PHE A 7 -1.40 -1.44 -5.74
CA PHE A 7 -1.92 -2.15 -6.93
C PHE A 7 -1.24 -3.46 -7.35
N LEU A 8 -0.24 -3.97 -6.63
CA LEU A 8 0.43 -5.22 -6.99
C LEU A 8 -0.10 -6.44 -6.22
N ARG A 9 -1.37 -6.78 -6.42
CA ARG A 9 -1.82 -8.16 -6.20
C ARG A 9 -1.30 -9.07 -7.30
N ARG A 10 -0.17 -9.75 -7.05
CA ARG A 10 0.12 -11.02 -7.72
C ARG A 10 0.31 -12.10 -6.66
N LYS A 11 -0.74 -12.92 -6.52
CA LYS A 11 -0.76 -14.17 -5.75
C LYS A 11 0.38 -15.07 -6.27
N ARG A 12 1.53 -15.12 -5.59
CA ARG A 12 2.48 -16.22 -5.77
C ARG A 12 2.00 -17.38 -4.92
N ALA A 13 1.74 -18.52 -5.58
CA ALA A 13 1.30 -19.74 -4.93
C ALA A 13 2.36 -20.19 -3.90
N LYS A 14 1.97 -20.26 -2.63
CA LYS A 14 2.78 -20.83 -1.56
C LYS A 14 2.83 -22.35 -1.77
N GLN A 15 4.01 -22.90 -2.01
CA GLN A 15 4.22 -24.36 -1.97
C GLN A 15 4.03 -24.84 -0.52
N ALA A 16 3.16 -25.82 -0.34
CA ALA A 16 2.86 -26.40 0.96
C ALA A 16 4.04 -27.26 1.43
N ALA A 17 4.62 -26.93 2.58
CA ALA A 17 5.49 -27.82 3.33
C ALA A 17 4.65 -28.62 4.33
N THR A 18 4.68 -29.94 4.20
CA THR A 18 4.05 -30.91 5.10
C THR A 18 4.87 -31.11 6.38
N VAL A 19 4.21 -31.15 7.53
CA VAL A 19 4.75 -31.72 8.78
C VAL A 19 3.66 -32.62 9.40
N PRO A 20 3.99 -33.85 9.87
CA PRO A 20 3.01 -34.80 10.40
C PRO A 20 2.82 -34.76 11.94
N ASP A 21 1.60 -35.12 12.38
CA ASP A 21 1.09 -35.80 13.60
C ASP A 21 1.94 -35.87 14.88
N ALA A 22 1.43 -35.85 16.13
CA ALA A 22 0.11 -35.78 16.77
C ALA A 22 0.37 -35.59 18.30
N VAL A 23 -0.58 -35.07 19.11
CA VAL A 23 -1.29 -35.72 20.27
C VAL A 23 -1.38 -34.66 21.42
N PRO A 24 -2.35 -34.65 22.38
CA PRO A 24 -3.81 -34.78 22.34
C PRO A 24 -4.57 -33.52 22.87
N THR A 25 -5.86 -33.49 22.55
CA THR A 25 -6.95 -32.58 22.93
C THR A 25 -6.97 -32.04 24.36
N VAL A 26 -6.87 -30.72 24.49
CA VAL A 26 -7.53 -29.92 25.54
C VAL A 26 -8.76 -29.29 24.89
N VAL A 27 -9.90 -29.31 25.58
CA VAL A 27 -11.16 -28.70 25.13
C VAL A 27 -10.96 -27.18 25.16
N GLU A 28 -10.50 -26.64 24.04
CA GLU A 28 -10.29 -25.22 23.83
C GLU A 28 -11.63 -24.58 23.44
N ALA A 29 -11.94 -23.44 24.07
CA ALA A 29 -13.05 -22.58 23.65
C ALA A 29 -12.94 -22.30 22.14
N PRO A 30 -14.07 -22.11 21.41
CA PRO A 30 -14.01 -21.86 19.98
C PRO A 30 -13.00 -20.73 19.72
N PRO A 31 -11.99 -20.95 18.86
CA PRO A 31 -10.99 -19.94 18.59
C PRO A 31 -11.71 -18.65 18.17
N PRO A 32 -11.24 -17.47 18.60
CA PRO A 32 -11.76 -16.22 18.05
C PRO A 32 -11.74 -16.33 16.53
N PRO A 33 -12.78 -15.83 15.83
CA PRO A 33 -12.79 -15.89 14.38
C PRO A 33 -11.45 -15.35 13.86
N PRO A 34 -10.81 -16.03 12.90
CA PRO A 34 -9.55 -15.53 12.35
C PRO A 34 -9.77 -14.07 11.95
N PRO A 35 -8.81 -13.18 12.22
CA PRO A 35 -8.93 -11.79 11.79
C PRO A 35 -9.33 -11.82 10.31
N GLU A 36 -10.47 -11.22 9.98
CA GLU A 36 -10.97 -11.20 8.61
C GLU A 36 -9.84 -10.62 7.75
N VAL A 37 -9.22 -11.47 6.93
CA VAL A 37 -8.20 -11.03 6.00
C VAL A 37 -8.94 -10.15 5.00
N PHE A 38 -8.79 -8.85 5.17
CA PHE A 38 -9.53 -7.87 4.39
C PHE A 38 -9.09 -7.95 2.93
N ASP A 39 -10.02 -8.34 2.08
CA ASP A 39 -9.85 -8.39 0.64
C ASP A 39 -10.56 -7.18 0.03
N SER A 40 -9.93 -6.45 -0.91
CA SER A 40 -10.61 -5.36 -1.63
C SER A 40 -11.91 -5.82 -2.32
N THR A 41 -12.02 -7.11 -2.65
CA THR A 41 -13.26 -7.70 -3.16
C THR A 41 -14.36 -7.78 -2.09
N THR A 42 -14.03 -8.15 -0.84
CA THR A 42 -15.01 -8.23 0.25
C THR A 42 -15.53 -6.86 0.66
N PHE A 43 -14.67 -5.83 0.61
CA PHE A 43 -15.08 -4.43 0.80
C PHE A 43 -16.19 -4.02 -0.17
N TRP A 44 -15.95 -4.19 -1.47
CA TRP A 44 -16.89 -3.75 -2.49
C TRP A 44 -18.18 -4.58 -2.49
N GLU A 45 -18.11 -5.88 -2.19
CA GLU A 45 -19.30 -6.73 -2.06
C GLU A 45 -20.17 -6.32 -0.86
N ALA A 46 -19.55 -6.07 0.29
CA ALA A 46 -20.26 -5.66 1.49
C ALA A 46 -20.87 -4.25 1.32
N LEU A 47 -20.15 -3.31 0.69
CA LEU A 47 -20.66 -1.98 0.35
C LEU A 47 -21.84 -2.04 -0.63
N LYS A 48 -21.76 -2.88 -1.67
CA LYS A 48 -22.90 -3.18 -2.56
C LYS A 48 -24.11 -3.71 -1.78
N GLY A 49 -23.87 -4.61 -0.83
CA GLY A 49 -24.91 -5.15 0.05
C GLY A 49 -25.63 -4.06 0.85
N ILE A 50 -24.87 -3.21 1.56
CA ILE A 50 -25.44 -2.11 2.37
C ILE A 50 -26.21 -1.11 1.50
N LEU A 51 -25.67 -0.74 0.34
CA LEU A 51 -26.29 0.23 -0.55
C LEU A 51 -27.56 -0.31 -1.22
N ARG A 52 -27.66 -1.61 -1.51
CA ARG A 52 -28.91 -2.23 -2.00
C ARG A 52 -30.09 -2.09 -1.03
N PHE A 53 -29.84 -1.99 0.27
CA PHE A 53 -30.90 -1.72 1.25
C PHE A 53 -31.26 -0.23 1.36
N ARG A 54 -30.36 0.66 0.92
CA ARG A 54 -30.55 2.12 0.98
C ARG A 54 -31.06 2.73 -0.33
N LEU A 55 -30.83 2.09 -1.47
CA LEU A 55 -31.25 2.56 -2.79
C LEU A 55 -32.62 1.99 -3.18
N PRO A 56 -33.46 2.75 -3.91
CA PRO A 56 -34.67 2.23 -4.53
C PRO A 56 -34.32 1.06 -5.47
N GLN A 57 -35.10 -0.02 -5.43
CA GLN A 57 -34.84 -1.22 -6.24
C GLN A 57 -34.86 -0.89 -7.75
N GLY A 58 -33.79 -1.22 -8.48
CA GLY A 58 -33.77 -1.18 -9.95
C GLY A 58 -32.52 -0.64 -10.66
N SER A 59 -31.36 -0.51 -10.01
CA SER A 59 -30.15 -0.05 -10.70
C SER A 59 -29.45 -1.19 -11.46
N ASP A 60 -29.61 -1.23 -12.78
CA ASP A 60 -28.80 -2.06 -13.68
C ASP A 60 -27.40 -1.44 -13.81
N LEU A 61 -26.44 -2.00 -13.07
CA LEU A 61 -25.04 -1.60 -13.11
C LEU A 61 -24.30 -2.37 -14.20
N VAL A 62 -23.78 -1.67 -15.20
CA VAL A 62 -22.88 -2.26 -16.20
C VAL A 62 -21.44 -2.16 -15.68
N PRO A 63 -20.73 -3.29 -15.45
CA PRO A 63 -19.32 -3.25 -15.05
C PRO A 63 -18.47 -2.60 -16.14
N ILE A 64 -17.51 -1.76 -15.76
CA ILE A 64 -16.51 -1.25 -16.69
C ILE A 64 -15.69 -2.40 -17.27
N ASP A 65 -15.49 -2.37 -18.59
CA ASP A 65 -14.63 -3.31 -19.30
C ASP A 65 -13.16 -3.07 -18.96
N LYS A 66 -12.60 -3.96 -18.13
CA LYS A 66 -11.20 -3.91 -17.65
C LYS A 66 -10.20 -4.46 -18.65
N SER A 67 -10.65 -4.99 -19.81
CA SER A 67 -9.78 -5.65 -20.80
C SER A 67 -8.79 -4.71 -21.50
N THR A 68 -9.03 -3.41 -21.45
CA THR A 68 -8.23 -2.37 -22.13
C THR A 68 -7.17 -1.72 -21.23
N LEU A 69 -7.11 -2.07 -19.94
CA LEU A 69 -6.20 -1.46 -18.97
C LEU A 69 -4.90 -2.27 -18.84
N HIS A 70 -3.77 -1.67 -19.19
CA HIS A 70 -2.43 -2.25 -19.05
C HIS A 70 -1.65 -1.58 -17.90
N ILE A 71 -1.05 -2.38 -17.02
CA ILE A 71 -0.20 -1.90 -15.92
C ILE A 71 1.25 -1.88 -16.43
N HIS A 72 1.85 -0.70 -16.52
CA HIS A 72 3.27 -0.52 -16.80
C HIS A 72 4.03 -0.22 -15.50
N ASP A 73 5.10 -0.97 -15.23
CA ASP A 73 6.00 -0.70 -14.12
C ASP A 73 7.09 0.27 -14.58
N ALA A 74 6.91 1.55 -14.24
CA ALA A 74 7.83 2.62 -14.63
C ALA A 74 9.19 2.57 -13.91
N THR A 75 9.37 1.64 -12.96
CA THR A 75 10.59 1.54 -12.13
C THR A 75 11.54 0.42 -12.56
N LYS A 76 11.16 -0.35 -13.58
CA LYS A 76 11.97 -1.48 -14.05
C LYS A 76 13.12 -0.99 -14.96
N LEU A 77 14.36 -1.25 -14.53
CA LEU A 77 15.56 -1.03 -15.32
C LEU A 77 15.57 -1.90 -16.59
N SER A 78 16.21 -1.40 -17.65
CA SER A 78 16.59 -2.19 -18.82
C SER A 78 17.71 -3.19 -18.48
N ASP A 79 17.90 -4.20 -19.32
CA ASP A 79 18.91 -5.23 -19.10
C ASP A 79 20.35 -4.64 -19.10
N ASP A 80 20.61 -3.66 -19.96
CA ASP A 80 21.91 -2.96 -20.03
C ASP A 80 22.17 -2.13 -18.75
N GLU A 81 21.17 -1.39 -18.26
CA GLU A 81 21.27 -0.65 -17.00
C GLU A 81 21.47 -1.59 -15.79
N LEU A 82 20.86 -2.77 -15.82
CA LEU A 82 21.01 -3.77 -14.77
C LEU A 82 22.46 -4.28 -14.69
N ASP A 83 23.11 -4.48 -15.84
CA ASP A 83 24.50 -4.94 -15.89
C ASP A 83 25.47 -3.87 -15.37
N ASP A 84 25.27 -2.60 -15.73
CA ASP A 84 26.03 -1.47 -15.18
C ASP A 84 25.89 -1.38 -13.64
N VAL A 85 24.67 -1.53 -13.12
CA VAL A 85 24.42 -1.48 -11.67
C VAL A 85 25.07 -2.67 -10.95
N LYS A 86 25.13 -3.86 -11.56
CA LYS A 86 25.85 -5.01 -10.98
C LYS A 86 27.36 -4.73 -10.83
N GLU A 87 27.98 -4.12 -11.84
CA GLU A 87 29.40 -3.76 -11.78
C GLU A 87 29.66 -2.76 -10.65
N VAL A 88 28.81 -1.72 -10.56
CA VAL A 88 28.88 -0.71 -9.49
C VAL A 88 28.66 -1.33 -8.11
N SER A 89 27.64 -2.19 -7.97
CA SER A 89 27.34 -2.87 -6.71
C SER A 89 28.52 -3.71 -6.23
N LYS A 90 29.17 -4.45 -7.13
CA LYS A 90 30.38 -5.21 -6.81
C LYS A 90 31.53 -4.31 -6.36
N ALA A 91 31.81 -3.23 -7.09
CA ALA A 91 32.87 -2.29 -6.74
C ALA A 91 32.65 -1.59 -5.39
N LEU A 92 31.39 -1.29 -5.04
CA LEU A 92 31.02 -0.75 -3.72
C LEU A 92 31.25 -1.78 -2.61
N GLY A 93 30.83 -3.03 -2.81
CA GLY A 93 31.08 -4.13 -1.86
C GLY A 93 32.58 -4.34 -1.61
N ASP A 94 33.38 -4.38 -2.67
CA ASP A 94 34.85 -4.53 -2.56
C ASP A 94 35.47 -3.36 -1.77
N ARG A 95 35.03 -2.11 -1.99
CA ARG A 95 35.51 -0.93 -1.26
C ARG A 95 35.24 -0.99 0.23
N LEU A 96 34.03 -1.41 0.62
CA LEU A 96 33.62 -1.53 2.02
C LEU A 96 34.49 -2.51 2.82
N THR A 97 35.13 -3.48 2.16
CA THR A 97 36.10 -4.36 2.83
C THR A 97 37.44 -3.70 3.16
N THR A 98 37.74 -2.52 2.58
CA THR A 98 39.08 -1.89 2.60
C THR A 98 39.16 -0.53 3.29
N LYS A 99 38.05 0.19 3.46
CA LYS A 99 38.02 1.54 4.07
C LYS A 99 36.97 1.65 5.18
N LYS A 100 37.21 2.55 6.15
CA LYS A 100 36.35 2.79 7.34
C LYS A 100 35.84 4.24 7.50
N GLU A 101 36.23 5.17 6.64
CA GLU A 101 35.79 6.57 6.75
C GLU A 101 34.45 6.75 6.00
N ASP A 102 33.47 7.42 6.63
CA ASP A 102 32.08 7.58 6.18
C ASP A 102 31.34 6.27 5.80
N ALA A 103 31.53 5.24 6.62
CA ALA A 103 30.95 3.91 6.41
C ALA A 103 29.42 3.92 6.20
N ALA A 104 28.65 4.78 6.89
CA ALA A 104 27.19 4.77 6.79
C ALA A 104 26.68 5.17 5.39
N MET A 105 27.25 6.20 4.77
CA MET A 105 26.83 6.64 3.43
C MET A 105 27.27 5.65 2.33
N GLU A 106 28.46 5.07 2.48
CA GLU A 106 28.93 4.03 1.55
C GLU A 106 28.08 2.75 1.65
N LEU A 107 27.77 2.30 2.88
CA LEU A 107 26.85 1.18 3.15
C LEU A 107 25.45 1.47 2.60
N PHE A 108 24.94 2.69 2.77
CA PHE A 108 23.64 3.09 2.26
C PHE A 108 23.59 3.07 0.72
N THR A 109 24.64 3.57 0.08
CA THR A 109 24.76 3.53 -1.39
C THR A 109 24.87 2.09 -1.89
N TYR A 110 25.59 1.22 -1.17
CA TYR A 110 25.67 -0.20 -1.48
C TYR A 110 24.31 -0.90 -1.33
N ALA A 111 23.58 -0.65 -0.24
CA ALA A 111 22.23 -1.17 -0.02
C ALA A 111 21.26 -0.77 -1.15
N LEU A 112 21.29 0.49 -1.60
CA LEU A 112 20.51 0.95 -2.74
C LEU A 112 20.87 0.23 -4.04
N SER A 113 22.16 -0.03 -4.28
CA SER A 113 22.60 -0.79 -5.47
C SER A 113 22.09 -2.24 -5.45
N LEU A 114 22.09 -2.88 -4.27
CA LEU A 114 21.56 -4.23 -4.07
C LEU A 114 20.05 -4.28 -4.31
N LEU A 115 19.32 -3.26 -3.84
CA LEU A 115 17.89 -3.12 -4.09
C LEU A 115 17.60 -2.96 -5.59
N ALA A 116 18.37 -2.12 -6.29
CA ALA A 116 18.20 -1.87 -7.72
C ALA A 116 18.39 -3.13 -8.59
N ILE A 117 19.27 -4.05 -8.19
CA ILE A 117 19.43 -5.35 -8.86
C ILE A 117 18.44 -6.43 -8.38
N GLY A 118 17.50 -6.06 -7.51
CA GLY A 118 16.46 -6.94 -6.97
C GLY A 118 16.92 -7.89 -5.85
N ASN A 119 18.09 -7.65 -5.26
CA ASN A 119 18.59 -8.44 -4.12
C ASN A 119 18.09 -7.85 -2.80
N THR A 120 16.79 -7.96 -2.56
CA THR A 120 16.08 -7.34 -1.43
C THR A 120 16.56 -7.82 -0.06
N VAL A 121 16.92 -9.10 0.07
CA VAL A 121 17.43 -9.68 1.34
C VAL A 121 18.75 -9.02 1.73
N ALA A 122 19.74 -9.01 0.84
CA ALA A 122 21.02 -8.37 1.14
C ALA A 122 20.89 -6.84 1.27
N ALA A 123 19.97 -6.20 0.51
CA ALA A 123 19.69 -4.78 0.71
C ALA A 123 19.17 -4.48 2.13
N CYS A 124 18.27 -5.32 2.66
CA CYS A 124 17.77 -5.18 4.03
C CYS A 124 18.90 -5.30 5.06
N ASP A 125 19.77 -6.31 4.92
CA ASP A 125 20.91 -6.52 5.81
C ASP A 125 21.83 -5.30 5.83
N GLU A 126 22.11 -4.71 4.66
CA GLU A 126 22.96 -3.52 4.57
C GLU A 126 22.27 -2.26 5.11
N PHE A 127 20.97 -2.06 4.93
CA PHE A 127 20.27 -0.96 5.61
C PHE A 127 20.32 -1.09 7.14
N VAL A 128 20.25 -2.32 7.67
CA VAL A 128 20.46 -2.57 9.11
C VAL A 128 21.89 -2.21 9.52
N ASN A 129 22.90 -2.51 8.70
CA ASN A 129 24.28 -2.11 8.95
C ASN A 129 24.47 -0.58 8.93
N VAL A 130 23.77 0.13 8.04
CA VAL A 130 23.73 1.61 8.03
C VAL A 130 23.21 2.12 9.37
N ILE A 131 22.05 1.61 9.83
CA ILE A 131 21.43 2.00 11.10
C ILE A 131 22.34 1.67 12.29
N ALA A 132 23.04 0.54 12.26
CA ALA A 132 23.99 0.17 13.31
C ALA A 132 25.22 1.10 13.34
N THR A 133 25.63 1.63 12.18
CA THR A 133 26.75 2.56 12.05
C THR A 133 26.37 3.98 12.42
N ASP A 134 25.19 4.44 11.97
CA ASP A 134 24.61 5.73 12.28
C ASP A 134 23.09 5.57 12.55
N PRO A 135 22.69 5.49 13.84
CA PRO A 135 21.29 5.36 14.21
C PRO A 135 20.41 6.56 13.84
N SER A 136 21.00 7.70 13.48
CA SER A 136 20.31 8.91 13.02
C SER A 136 20.18 9.00 11.50
N PHE A 137 20.64 7.99 10.77
CA PHE A 137 20.52 7.94 9.31
C PHE A 137 19.08 7.62 8.89
N GLY A 138 18.20 8.62 8.98
CA GLY A 138 16.75 8.46 8.79
C GLY A 138 16.33 7.81 7.47
N ARG A 139 17.04 8.13 6.37
CA ARG A 139 16.79 7.54 5.04
C ARG A 139 16.96 6.01 4.99
N ALA A 140 17.80 5.43 5.85
CA ALA A 140 17.99 3.98 5.90
C ALA A 140 16.74 3.30 6.44
N TYR A 141 16.07 3.90 7.44
CA TYR A 141 14.80 3.40 7.95
C TYR A 141 13.69 3.45 6.90
N THR A 142 13.58 4.55 6.14
CA THR A 142 12.61 4.66 5.04
C THR A 142 12.82 3.54 4.01
N ASN A 143 14.04 3.37 3.53
CA ASN A 143 14.34 2.38 2.48
C ASN A 143 14.23 0.94 2.98
N LEU A 144 14.57 0.67 4.25
CA LEU A 144 14.34 -0.63 4.87
C LEU A 144 12.84 -0.94 4.99
N ALA A 145 12.03 0.03 5.44
CA ALA A 145 10.58 -0.12 5.52
C ALA A 145 9.97 -0.44 4.14
N HIS A 146 10.34 0.32 3.11
CA HIS A 146 9.89 0.06 1.73
C HIS A 146 10.32 -1.32 1.23
N THR A 147 11.58 -1.71 1.47
CA THR A 147 12.12 -2.98 0.98
C THR A 147 11.42 -4.18 1.64
N LEU A 148 11.16 -4.12 2.95
CA LEU A 148 10.41 -5.17 3.67
C LEU A 148 8.98 -5.33 3.14
N LEU A 149 8.34 -4.23 2.72
CA LEU A 149 6.99 -4.25 2.14
C LEU A 149 6.95 -4.80 0.70
N LEU A 150 8.08 -4.88 0.00
CA LEU A 150 8.16 -5.57 -1.30
C LEU A 150 8.04 -7.08 -1.13
N ASP A 151 8.68 -7.62 -0.09
CA ASP A 151 8.80 -9.06 0.11
C ASP A 151 7.69 -9.64 1.00
N THR A 152 7.08 -8.84 1.87
CA THR A 152 6.11 -9.38 2.84
C THR A 152 5.06 -8.34 3.26
N GLN A 153 3.88 -8.41 2.64
CA GLN A 153 2.72 -7.56 2.97
C GLN A 153 1.73 -8.22 3.95
N ASP A 154 1.77 -9.55 4.10
CA ASP A 154 0.79 -10.31 4.87
C ASP A 154 1.37 -10.92 6.17
N ASP A 155 2.57 -10.51 6.60
CA ASP A 155 3.18 -10.97 7.85
C ASP A 155 3.09 -9.88 8.94
N PRO A 156 2.23 -10.06 9.95
CA PRO A 156 2.05 -9.07 11.01
C PRO A 156 3.36 -8.70 11.73
N ALA A 157 4.25 -9.66 11.95
CA ALA A 157 5.52 -9.39 12.63
C ALA A 157 6.44 -8.48 11.81
N THR A 158 6.45 -8.64 10.48
CA THR A 158 7.19 -7.74 9.59
C THR A 158 6.53 -6.37 9.50
N LEU A 159 5.20 -6.30 9.42
CA LEU A 159 4.48 -5.03 9.44
C LEU A 159 4.71 -4.23 10.74
N GLU A 160 4.75 -4.88 11.90
CA GLU A 160 5.10 -4.25 13.19
C GLU A 160 6.53 -3.67 13.18
N ARG A 161 7.50 -4.40 12.63
CA ARG A 161 8.87 -3.88 12.46
C ARG A 161 8.90 -2.68 11.53
N VAL A 162 8.13 -2.72 10.43
CA VAL A 162 8.00 -1.61 9.47
C VAL A 162 7.45 -0.36 10.16
N VAL A 163 6.44 -0.48 11.03
CA VAL A 163 5.94 0.64 11.84
C VAL A 163 7.07 1.28 12.64
N GLY A 164 7.86 0.48 13.38
CA GLY A 164 8.97 1.01 14.19
C GLY A 164 10.05 1.69 13.35
N TYR A 165 10.33 1.19 12.15
CA TYR A 165 11.24 1.85 11.22
C TYR A 165 10.67 3.16 10.68
N LEU A 166 9.39 3.23 10.31
CA LEU A 166 8.78 4.47 9.83
C LEU A 166 8.71 5.54 10.93
N GLU A 167 8.42 5.16 12.18
CA GLU A 167 8.49 6.06 13.32
C GLU A 167 9.92 6.60 13.54
N SER A 168 10.92 5.74 13.35
CA SER A 168 12.33 6.14 13.42
C SER A 168 12.73 7.06 12.24
N ALA A 169 12.23 6.78 11.04
CA ALA A 169 12.44 7.64 9.86
C ALA A 169 11.87 9.04 10.12
N LEU A 170 10.61 9.14 10.57
CA LEU A 170 9.95 10.41 10.91
C LEU A 170 10.64 11.19 12.05
N LYS A 171 11.41 10.49 12.90
CA LYS A 171 12.19 11.11 13.97
C LYS A 171 13.49 11.73 13.46
N TYR A 172 14.14 11.09 12.49
CA TYR A 172 15.52 11.41 12.09
C TYR A 172 15.64 12.03 10.69
N ASP A 173 14.60 11.98 9.86
CA ASP A 173 14.57 12.53 8.51
C ASP A 173 13.35 13.43 8.32
N ASP A 174 13.59 14.67 7.91
CA ASP A 174 12.56 15.66 7.62
C ASP A 174 12.21 15.76 6.12
N MET A 175 12.93 15.04 5.25
CA MET A 175 12.77 15.16 3.80
C MET A 175 11.54 14.42 3.27
N GLU A 176 11.22 13.25 3.82
CA GLU A 176 10.13 12.36 3.34
C GLU A 176 9.01 12.23 4.39
N ILE A 177 8.79 13.26 5.21
CA ILE A 177 7.79 13.23 6.31
C ILE A 177 6.41 12.86 5.77
N ARG A 178 5.98 13.46 4.66
CA ARG A 178 4.64 13.23 4.11
C ARG A 178 4.49 11.79 3.67
N GLU A 179 5.40 11.32 2.83
CA GLU A 179 5.39 9.97 2.25
C GLU A 179 5.49 8.90 3.34
N ASN A 180 6.38 9.08 4.32
CA ASN A 180 6.53 8.17 5.44
C ASN A 180 5.30 8.16 6.35
N THR A 181 4.63 9.30 6.54
CA THR A 181 3.39 9.38 7.32
C THR A 181 2.24 8.67 6.60
N ILE A 182 2.11 8.83 5.28
CA ILE A 182 1.12 8.09 4.48
C ILE A 182 1.38 6.59 4.59
N LEU A 183 2.63 6.16 4.37
CA LEU A 183 3.00 4.75 4.45
C LEU A 183 2.75 4.16 5.84
N LEU A 184 3.03 4.92 6.90
CA LEU A 184 2.73 4.52 8.27
C LEU A 184 1.24 4.28 8.47
N ALA A 185 0.37 5.15 7.95
CA ALA A 185 -1.07 4.96 8.02
C ALA A 185 -1.53 3.72 7.26
N GLU A 186 -0.97 3.47 6.07
CA GLU A 186 -1.28 2.28 5.27
C GLU A 186 -0.89 0.98 6.00
N VAL A 187 0.32 0.93 6.57
CA VAL A 187 0.81 -0.23 7.33
C VAL A 187 0.00 -0.46 8.59
N GLN A 188 -0.39 0.60 9.31
CA GLN A 188 -1.31 0.49 10.45
C GLN A 188 -2.67 -0.08 10.02
N SER A 189 -3.18 0.31 8.85
CA SER A 189 -4.40 -0.29 8.32
C SER A 189 -4.22 -1.75 7.94
N LEU A 190 -3.06 -2.17 7.42
CA LEU A 190 -2.77 -3.58 7.11
C LEU A 190 -2.69 -4.44 8.38
N LEU A 191 -2.22 -3.88 9.48
CA LEU A 191 -2.24 -4.49 10.81
C LEU A 191 -3.65 -4.56 11.44
N GLY A 192 -4.68 -4.02 10.79
CA GLY A 192 -6.03 -3.92 11.34
C GLY A 192 -6.22 -2.77 12.34
N ASN A 193 -5.18 -1.96 12.58
CA ASN A 193 -5.22 -0.80 13.46
C ASN A 193 -5.85 0.42 12.77
N HIS A 194 -7.07 0.25 12.24
CA HIS A 194 -7.75 1.25 11.41
C HIS A 194 -7.98 2.61 12.11
N ALA A 195 -8.19 2.60 13.43
CA ALA A 195 -8.31 3.84 14.20
C ALA A 195 -6.97 4.61 14.27
N ALA A 196 -5.86 3.89 14.44
CA ALA A 196 -4.52 4.49 14.42
C ALA A 196 -4.15 4.98 13.02
N ALA A 197 -4.50 4.24 11.98
CA ALA A 197 -4.30 4.67 10.59
C ALA A 197 -5.00 6.02 10.31
N LEU A 198 -6.25 6.19 10.74
CA LEU A 198 -6.99 7.45 10.59
C LEU A 198 -6.37 8.60 11.40
N ASP A 199 -5.87 8.33 12.61
CA ASP A 199 -5.14 9.33 13.41
C ASP A 199 -3.87 9.80 12.68
N VAL A 200 -3.11 8.88 12.08
CA VAL A 200 -1.92 9.19 11.31
C VAL A 200 -2.26 10.02 10.06
N TYR A 201 -3.30 9.65 9.30
CA TYR A 201 -3.78 10.47 8.19
C TYR A 201 -4.21 11.87 8.63
N GLY A 202 -4.80 12.01 9.81
CA GLY A 202 -5.20 13.30 10.39
C GLY A 202 -4.04 14.26 10.70
N ARG A 203 -2.79 13.78 10.68
CA ARG A 203 -1.58 14.61 10.84
C ARG A 203 -1.16 15.31 9.54
N LEU A 204 -1.70 14.89 8.40
CA LEU A 204 -1.35 15.41 7.09
C LEU A 204 -2.28 16.54 6.66
N THR A 205 -1.70 17.62 6.16
CA THR A 205 -2.46 18.66 5.44
C THR A 205 -2.81 18.18 4.03
N ASP A 206 -3.97 18.60 3.53
CA ASP A 206 -4.40 18.31 2.15
C ASP A 206 -4.43 16.81 1.78
N VAL A 207 -4.58 15.93 2.76
CA VAL A 207 -4.64 14.47 2.54
C VAL A 207 -5.76 14.08 1.57
N GLU A 208 -6.85 14.86 1.59
CA GLU A 208 -8.06 14.67 0.78
C GLU A 208 -7.86 15.02 -0.71
N LYS A 209 -6.78 15.73 -1.09
CA LYS A 209 -6.49 16.04 -2.49
C LYS A 209 -5.98 14.83 -3.27
N GLU A 210 -5.48 13.82 -2.57
CA GLU A 210 -4.97 12.59 -3.15
C GLU A 210 -6.02 11.49 -3.00
N TRP A 211 -6.55 11.03 -4.13
CA TRP A 211 -7.66 10.08 -4.16
C TRP A 211 -7.30 8.74 -3.49
N GLU A 212 -6.04 8.30 -3.53
CA GLU A 212 -5.59 7.10 -2.83
C GLU A 212 -5.76 7.23 -1.33
N ASN A 213 -5.37 8.37 -0.75
CA ASN A 213 -5.49 8.59 0.68
C ASN A 213 -6.96 8.60 1.10
N VAL A 214 -7.83 9.28 0.35
CA VAL A 214 -9.28 9.26 0.58
C VAL A 214 -9.84 7.84 0.51
N PHE A 215 -9.40 7.05 -0.47
CA PHE A 215 -9.80 5.64 -0.59
C PHE A 215 -9.32 4.79 0.59
N HIS A 216 -8.07 4.96 1.04
CA HIS A 216 -7.53 4.27 2.21
C HIS A 216 -8.26 4.67 3.50
N MET A 217 -8.55 5.95 3.70
CA MET A 217 -9.35 6.45 4.82
C MET A 217 -10.78 5.89 4.80
N ALA A 218 -11.43 5.84 3.64
CA ALA A 218 -12.76 5.27 3.48
C ALA A 218 -12.79 3.78 3.87
N ARG A 219 -11.75 3.03 3.51
CA ARG A 219 -11.58 1.62 3.93
C ARG A 219 -11.39 1.48 5.44
N CYS A 220 -10.64 2.37 6.07
CA CYS A 220 -10.46 2.36 7.52
C CYS A 220 -11.78 2.65 8.24
N GLU A 221 -12.54 3.67 7.82
CA GLU A 221 -13.86 3.98 8.41
C GLU A 221 -14.85 2.83 8.20
N TRP A 222 -14.78 2.13 7.07
CA TRP A 222 -15.57 0.93 6.80
C TRP A 222 -15.26 -0.20 7.79
N ALA A 223 -13.98 -0.52 7.97
CA ALA A 223 -13.55 -1.58 8.87
C ALA A 223 -13.90 -1.28 10.33
N LEU A 224 -14.03 0.00 10.69
CA LEU A 224 -14.53 0.44 12.01
C LEU A 224 -16.06 0.42 12.13
N GLY A 225 -16.79 -0.04 11.11
CA GLY A 225 -18.26 -0.06 11.07
C GLY A 225 -18.88 1.33 10.88
N ARG A 226 -18.10 2.37 10.58
CA ARG A 226 -18.56 3.75 10.39
C ARG A 226 -18.94 3.99 8.94
N PHE A 227 -19.89 3.19 8.47
CA PHE A 227 -20.28 3.12 7.06
C PHE A 227 -20.69 4.47 6.47
N ASP A 228 -21.37 5.33 7.23
CA ASP A 228 -21.78 6.64 6.74
C ASP A 228 -20.59 7.55 6.43
N LYS A 229 -19.53 7.50 7.25
CA LYS A 229 -18.28 8.25 6.99
C LYS A 229 -17.50 7.69 5.81
N SER A 230 -17.44 6.36 5.73
CA SER A 230 -16.81 5.67 4.60
C SER A 230 -17.47 6.06 3.28
N ILE A 231 -18.80 6.02 3.23
CA ILE A 231 -19.60 6.45 2.08
C ILE A 231 -19.35 7.92 1.76
N ALA A 232 -19.41 8.81 2.75
CA ALA A 232 -19.18 10.24 2.53
C ALA A 232 -17.80 10.53 1.95
N LEU A 233 -16.76 9.80 2.37
CA LEU A 233 -15.42 9.92 1.79
C LEU A 233 -15.40 9.47 0.32
N LEU A 234 -16.01 8.34 0.01
CA LEU A 234 -16.07 7.85 -1.37
C LEU A 234 -16.86 8.80 -2.29
N ASP A 235 -17.92 9.44 -1.79
CA ASP A 235 -18.70 10.45 -2.52
C ASP A 235 -17.87 11.68 -2.93
N THR A 236 -16.74 11.95 -2.25
CA THR A 236 -15.84 13.05 -2.62
C THR A 236 -14.88 12.72 -3.76
N LEU A 237 -14.73 11.43 -4.08
CA LEU A 237 -13.88 11.02 -5.19
C LEU A 237 -14.57 11.43 -6.50
N GLN A 238 -13.99 12.39 -7.22
CA GLN A 238 -14.46 12.84 -8.54
C GLN A 238 -13.35 12.68 -9.59
N LEU A 239 -13.75 12.36 -10.82
CA LEU A 239 -12.88 12.47 -12.00
C LEU A 239 -12.94 13.91 -12.52
N ASP A 240 -11.79 14.57 -12.63
CA ASP A 240 -11.71 15.77 -13.45
C ASP A 240 -11.50 15.40 -14.94
N ALA A 241 -11.65 16.38 -15.83
CA ALA A 241 -11.54 16.16 -17.27
C ALA A 241 -10.13 15.75 -17.73
N ASN A 242 -9.11 16.03 -16.91
CA ASN A 242 -7.72 15.71 -17.22
C ASN A 242 -7.40 14.25 -16.82
N ASP A 243 -7.93 13.80 -15.68
CA ASP A 243 -7.77 12.44 -15.17
C ASP A 243 -8.35 11.36 -16.11
N ALA A 244 -9.40 11.71 -16.85
CA ALA A 244 -10.08 10.77 -17.75
C ALA A 244 -9.15 10.25 -18.87
N MET A 245 -8.18 11.08 -19.29
CA MET A 245 -7.31 10.84 -20.44
C MET A 245 -5.88 10.43 -20.04
N ASP A 246 -5.50 10.55 -18.77
CA ASP A 246 -4.16 10.20 -18.28
C ASP A 246 -4.03 8.66 -18.04
N PRO A 247 -3.10 7.97 -18.74
CA PRO A 247 -2.84 6.54 -18.51
C PRO A 247 -2.40 6.22 -17.07
N SER A 248 -1.72 7.13 -16.38
CA SER A 248 -1.29 6.95 -14.99
C SER A 248 -2.45 6.93 -14.00
N MET A 249 -3.60 7.51 -14.38
CA MET A 249 -4.83 7.55 -13.59
C MET A 249 -5.72 6.32 -13.79
N SER A 250 -5.23 5.26 -14.43
CA SER A 250 -6.00 4.02 -14.67
C SER A 250 -6.57 3.41 -13.39
N ASN A 251 -5.80 3.43 -12.30
CA ASN A 251 -6.26 2.90 -11.00
C ASN A 251 -7.33 3.80 -10.37
N LYS A 252 -7.15 5.12 -10.47
CA LYS A 252 -8.13 6.13 -10.03
C LYS A 252 -9.47 5.89 -10.72
N ARG A 253 -9.45 5.76 -12.05
CA ARG A 253 -10.63 5.51 -12.87
C ARG A 253 -11.35 4.22 -12.49
N LEU A 254 -10.61 3.15 -12.16
CA LEU A 254 -11.22 1.88 -11.76
C LEU A 254 -11.90 1.98 -10.39
N VAL A 255 -11.25 2.62 -9.41
CA VAL A 255 -11.84 2.83 -8.08
C VAL A 255 -13.04 3.77 -8.15
N LEU A 256 -12.94 4.84 -8.94
CA LEU A 256 -14.03 5.79 -9.17
C LEU A 256 -15.20 5.15 -9.88
N ALA A 257 -14.97 4.34 -10.89
CA ALA A 257 -16.03 3.60 -11.54
C ALA A 257 -16.78 2.66 -10.59
N ASP A 258 -16.05 1.96 -9.73
CA ASP A 258 -16.64 1.10 -8.72
C ASP A 258 -17.44 1.93 -7.69
N ALA A 259 -16.95 3.11 -7.29
CA ALA A 259 -17.65 4.04 -6.40
C ALA A 259 -18.88 4.72 -7.05
N GLU A 260 -18.77 5.23 -8.28
CA GLU A 260 -19.88 5.83 -9.03
C GLU A 260 -20.99 4.81 -9.29
N ALA A 261 -20.64 3.58 -9.68
CA ALA A 261 -21.59 2.48 -9.80
C ALA A 261 -22.32 2.19 -8.47
N LEU A 262 -21.71 2.50 -7.34
CA LEU A 262 -22.32 2.36 -6.03
C LEU A 262 -23.25 3.53 -5.68
N PHE A 263 -22.89 4.75 -6.09
CA PHE A 263 -23.57 5.97 -5.66
C PHE A 263 -24.53 6.58 -6.67
N MET A 264 -24.64 6.04 -7.88
CA MET A 264 -25.58 6.51 -8.91
C MET A 264 -27.02 6.60 -8.38
N ARG A 265 -27.37 7.79 -7.90
CA ARG A 265 -28.72 8.33 -7.89
C ARG A 265 -29.12 8.48 -9.35
N PRO A 266 -30.36 8.13 -9.74
CA PRO A 266 -30.83 8.30 -11.11
C PRO A 266 -30.50 9.72 -11.55
N HIS A 267 -29.69 9.86 -12.58
CA HIS A 267 -29.51 11.14 -13.25
C HIS A 267 -30.91 11.66 -13.57
N GLY A 268 -31.16 12.90 -13.13
CA GLY A 268 -32.47 13.51 -13.14
C GLY A 268 -33.19 13.29 -14.47
N GLY A 269 -34.46 12.91 -14.36
CA GLY A 269 -35.39 13.02 -15.46
C GLY A 269 -35.34 14.45 -15.99
N ALA A 270 -34.89 14.59 -17.23
CA ALA A 270 -35.16 15.77 -18.02
C ALA A 270 -36.64 15.69 -18.44
N ASP A 271 -37.45 16.52 -17.79
CA ASP A 271 -38.67 17.16 -18.27
C ASP A 271 -39.66 16.33 -19.10
N VAL A 272 -40.65 15.78 -18.41
CA VAL A 272 -41.99 15.67 -19.02
C VAL A 272 -42.55 17.10 -19.10
N ALA A 273 -42.32 17.74 -20.23
CA ALA A 273 -42.99 18.99 -20.57
C ALA A 273 -44.50 18.74 -20.65
N ALA A 274 -45.24 19.24 -19.66
CA ALA A 274 -46.67 19.46 -19.77
C ALA A 274 -46.92 20.76 -20.54
N SER A 275 -47.34 20.65 -21.80
CA SER A 275 -48.18 21.61 -22.53
C SER A 275 -48.81 20.91 -23.73
#